data_AF-A0A920G1Y1-F1
#
_entry.id   AF-A0A920G1Y1-F1
#
_cell.length_a   1.000
_cell.length_b   1.000
_cell.length_c   1.000
_cell.angle_alpha   90.00
_cell.angle_beta   90.00
_cell.angle_gamma   90.00
#
_symmetry.space_group_name_H-M   'P 1'
#
loop_
_entity.id
_entity.type
_entity.pdbx_description
1 polymer ?
#
loop_
_entity_poly.entity_id
_entity_poly.type
_entity_poly.pdbx_seq_one_letter_code
_entity_poly.pdbx_strand_id
1 'polypeptide(L)'
;MKFKNGATGQLSVISKDTIFCRLTAFGDKMWAEVRDLKHPMFKAETELSFCEIGAEPIKDLFPATDIIKSNLEEWAMAIQGEADYRFTNQEKIENVAILEAMDKSIKDQKWVKI
;
A
#
# COMPACT_ATOMS: atom_id res chain seq x y z
N MET A 1 -13.80 -3.08 -1.60
CA MET A 1 -13.47 -3.86 -0.38
C MET A 1 -14.06 -3.18 0.84
N LYS A 2 -14.46 -3.93 1.88
CA LYS A 2 -14.97 -3.40 3.16
C LYS A 2 -14.17 -4.02 4.31
N PHE A 3 -13.64 -3.17 5.19
CA PHE A 3 -12.81 -3.56 6.32
C PHE A 3 -13.65 -3.79 7.58
N LYS A 4 -13.10 -4.52 8.56
CA LYS A 4 -13.77 -4.86 9.83
C LYS A 4 -14.22 -3.62 10.62
N ASN A 5 -13.44 -2.53 10.56
CA ASN A 5 -13.74 -1.26 11.21
C ASN A 5 -14.79 -0.41 10.48
N GLY A 6 -15.36 -0.90 9.36
CA GLY A 6 -16.35 -0.18 8.57
C GLY A 6 -15.78 0.69 7.45
N ALA A 7 -14.46 0.89 7.39
CA ALA A 7 -13.83 1.58 6.28
C ALA A 7 -14.04 0.82 4.96
N THR A 8 -13.98 1.54 3.86
CA THR A 8 -14.07 0.99 2.50
C THR A 8 -12.81 1.31 1.72
N GLY A 9 -12.40 0.40 0.85
CA GLY A 9 -11.23 0.60 -0.02
C GLY A 9 -11.50 0.14 -1.45
N GLN A 10 -10.80 0.78 -2.38
CA GLN A 10 -10.75 0.41 -3.79
C GLN A 10 -9.29 0.17 -4.19
N LEU A 11 -9.06 -0.88 -4.96
CA LEU A 11 -7.77 -1.18 -5.57
C LEU A 11 -7.97 -1.27 -7.08
N SER A 12 -7.08 -0.64 -7.84
CA SER A 12 -7.06 -0.72 -9.30
C SER A 12 -5.64 -1.02 -9.75
N VAL A 13 -5.49 -2.08 -10.54
CA VAL A 13 -4.21 -2.50 -11.12
C VAL A 13 -4.41 -2.61 -12.61
N ILE A 14 -3.61 -1.89 -13.38
CA ILE A 14 -3.71 -1.83 -14.85
C ILE A 14 -2.32 -2.14 -15.41
N SER A 15 -2.20 -3.26 -16.12
CA SER A 15 -0.95 -3.70 -16.74
C SER A 15 -0.75 -3.06 -18.12
N LYS A 16 -0.65 -1.71 -18.16
CA LYS A 16 -0.34 -0.94 -19.37
C LYS A 16 0.87 -0.04 -19.12
N ASP A 17 1.73 0.09 -20.13
CA ASP A 17 3.16 0.46 -20.13
C ASP A 17 3.66 1.66 -19.28
N THR A 18 2.78 2.49 -18.72
CA THR A 18 3.16 3.63 -17.89
C THR A 18 2.99 3.33 -16.41
N ILE A 19 4.07 3.39 -15.63
CA ILE A 19 3.97 3.24 -14.17
C ILE A 19 3.23 4.42 -13.56
N PHE A 20 2.21 4.11 -12.79
CA PHE A 20 1.49 5.05 -11.96
C PHE A 20 1.08 4.32 -10.68
N CYS A 21 1.65 4.72 -9.55
CA CYS A 21 1.37 4.15 -8.25
C CYS A 21 0.97 5.27 -7.29
N ARG A 22 -0.15 5.07 -6.62
CA ARG A 22 -0.74 6.05 -5.72
C ARG A 22 -1.60 5.34 -4.68
N LEU A 23 -1.53 5.83 -3.45
CA LEU A 23 -2.43 5.44 -2.37
C LEU A 23 -3.00 6.70 -1.75
N THR A 24 -4.32 6.77 -1.64
CA THR A 24 -5.03 7.89 -1.02
C THR A 24 -5.88 7.35 0.13
N ALA A 25 -5.77 7.99 1.29
CA ALA A 25 -6.59 7.72 2.46
C ALA A 25 -7.45 8.94 2.79
N PHE A 26 -8.74 8.70 3.05
CA PHE A 26 -9.70 9.73 3.46
C PHE A 26 -10.15 9.45 4.89
N GLY A 27 -9.96 10.44 5.76
CA GLY A 27 -10.46 10.44 7.13
C GLY A 27 -11.60 11.43 7.32
N ASP A 28 -12.03 11.57 8.57
CA ASP A 28 -13.05 12.53 9.01
C ASP A 28 -12.54 13.99 9.04
N LYS A 29 -11.22 14.18 9.19
CA LYS A 29 -10.59 15.50 9.38
C LYS A 29 -9.63 15.91 8.27
N MET A 30 -9.16 14.96 7.47
CA MET A 30 -8.16 15.19 6.43
C MET A 30 -8.17 14.09 5.38
N TRP A 31 -7.50 14.36 4.26
CA TRP A 31 -7.03 13.32 3.35
C TRP A 31 -5.51 13.35 3.25
N ALA A 32 -4.92 12.21 2.91
CA ALA A 32 -3.51 12.07 2.59
C ALA A 32 -3.33 11.19 1.36
N GLU A 33 -2.35 11.53 0.52
CA GLU A 33 -2.03 10.85 -0.72
C GLU A 33 -0.51 10.68 -0.82
N VAL A 34 -0.07 9.46 -1.09
CA VAL A 34 1.31 9.17 -1.48
C VAL A 34 1.34 8.77 -2.95
N ARG A 35 2.30 9.31 -3.70
CA ARG A 35 2.45 9.07 -5.13
C ARG A 35 3.91 8.89 -5.52
N ASP A 36 4.17 7.85 -6.31
CA ASP A 36 5.46 7.65 -6.96
C ASP A 36 5.58 8.60 -8.16
N LEU A 37 6.69 9.35 -8.23
CA LEU A 37 6.95 10.25 -9.35
C LEU A 37 7.50 9.52 -10.58
N LYS A 38 8.19 8.39 -10.38
CA LYS A 38 8.75 7.51 -11.44
C LYS A 38 8.81 6.08 -10.94
N HIS A 39 9.18 5.16 -11.84
CA HIS A 39 9.46 3.78 -11.48
C HIS A 39 10.54 3.70 -10.37
N PRO A 40 10.37 2.87 -9.32
CA PRO A 40 11.32 2.78 -8.19
C PRO A 40 12.78 2.55 -8.60
N MET A 41 13.01 1.85 -9.72
CA MET A 41 14.35 1.66 -10.33
C MET A 41 15.10 2.98 -10.57
N PHE A 42 14.41 4.09 -10.85
CA PHE A 42 15.02 5.39 -11.11
C PHE A 42 15.33 6.19 -9.85
N LYS A 43 15.08 5.65 -8.65
CA LYS A 43 15.35 6.30 -7.35
C LYS A 43 14.80 7.73 -7.29
N ALA A 44 13.61 7.94 -7.85
CA ALA A 44 12.92 9.23 -7.79
C ALA A 44 12.31 9.46 -6.41
N GLU A 45 12.12 10.73 -6.05
CA GLU A 45 11.40 11.10 -4.84
C GLU A 45 9.96 10.59 -4.88
N THR A 46 9.41 10.37 -3.68
CA THR A 46 7.99 10.09 -3.46
C THR A 46 7.33 11.35 -2.95
N GLU A 47 6.15 11.64 -3.49
CA GLU A 47 5.36 12.81 -3.09
C GLU A 47 4.31 12.40 -2.06
N LEU A 48 4.31 13.07 -0.91
CA LEU A 48 3.22 13.03 0.07
C LEU A 48 2.46 14.34 0.00
N SER A 49 1.17 14.27 -0.31
CA SER A 49 0.26 15.42 -0.25
C SER A 49 -0.82 15.15 0.78
N PHE A 50 -1.17 16.14 1.61
CA PHE A 50 -2.26 16.00 2.57
C PHE A 50 -2.94 17.34 2.82
N CYS A 51 -4.19 17.30 3.25
CA CYS A 51 -4.96 18.51 3.53
C CYS A 51 -5.99 18.26 4.64
N GLU A 52 -5.94 19.10 5.66
CA GLU A 52 -6.92 19.15 6.74
C GLU A 52 -8.11 20.04 6.37
N ILE A 53 -9.26 19.81 7.00
CA ILE A 53 -10.44 20.66 6.81
C ILE A 53 -10.12 22.11 7.18
N GLY A 54 -10.31 23.03 6.23
CA GLY A 54 -10.10 24.46 6.43
C GLY A 54 -8.64 24.92 6.29
N ALA A 55 -7.73 24.04 5.90
CA ALA A 55 -6.35 24.36 5.59
C ALA A 55 -6.07 24.32 4.08
N GLU A 56 -4.93 24.88 3.68
CA GLU A 56 -4.38 24.68 2.33
C GLU A 56 -3.64 23.32 2.26
N PRO A 57 -3.66 22.64 1.10
CA PRO A 57 -2.91 21.39 0.93
C PRO A 57 -1.40 21.58 1.12
N ILE A 58 -0.78 20.67 1.86
CA ILE A 58 0.66 20.60 2.08
C ILE A 58 1.24 19.49 1.22
N LYS A 59 2.47 19.69 0.76
CA LYS A 59 3.18 18.78 -0.12
C LYS A 59 4.64 18.63 0.31
N ASP A 60 5.03 17.40 0.57
CA ASP A 60 6.39 17.03 0.95
C ASP A 60 6.97 16.03 -0.06
N LEU A 61 8.26 16.19 -0.37
CA LEU A 61 9.03 15.26 -1.18
C LEU A 61 9.94 14.45 -0.27
N PHE A 62 9.85 13.12 -0.37
CA PHE A 62 10.66 12.18 0.36
C PHE A 62 11.69 11.55 -0.57
N PRO A 63 12.97 11.48 -0.16
CA PRO A 63 14.00 10.86 -0.97
C PRO A 63 13.72 9.37 -1.15
N ALA A 64 14.17 8.81 -2.28
CA ALA A 64 14.08 7.39 -2.53
C ALA A 64 14.86 6.59 -1.46
N THR A 65 14.23 5.53 -0.96
CA THR A 65 14.87 4.55 -0.09
C THR A 65 15.15 3.26 -0.85
N ASP A 66 16.21 2.56 -0.50
CA ASP A 66 16.49 1.23 -1.06
C ASP A 66 15.61 0.19 -0.37
N ILE A 67 14.37 0.09 -0.85
CA ILE A 67 13.36 -0.81 -0.28
C ILE A 67 13.74 -2.29 -0.39
N ILE A 68 14.55 -2.66 -1.40
CA ILE A 68 15.03 -4.04 -1.58
C ILE A 68 16.05 -4.35 -0.49
N LYS A 69 17.05 -3.48 -0.32
CA LYS A 69 18.05 -3.62 0.73
C LYS A 69 17.40 -3.63 2.12
N SER A 70 16.52 -2.67 2.40
CA SER A 70 15.78 -2.59 3.68
C SER A 70 15.01 -3.88 3.97
N ASN A 71 14.40 -4.50 2.94
CA ASN A 71 13.69 -5.77 3.12
C ASN A 71 14.60 -6.93 3.50
N LEU A 72 15.75 -7.04 2.84
CA LEU A 72 16.74 -8.08 3.13
C LEU A 72 17.40 -7.88 4.50
N GLU A 73 17.67 -6.64 4.89
CA GLU A 73 18.24 -6.30 6.20
C GLU A 73 17.28 -6.65 7.34
N GLU A 74 16.00 -6.29 7.21
CA GLU A 74 15.00 -6.68 8.22
C GLU A 74 14.78 -8.19 8.27
N TRP A 75 14.85 -8.89 7.14
CA TRP A 75 14.83 -10.35 7.13
C TRP A 75 16.04 -10.95 7.85
N ALA A 76 17.24 -10.40 7.62
CA ALA A 76 18.47 -10.83 8.29
C ALA A 76 18.38 -10.64 9.81
N MET A 77 17.92 -9.48 10.27
CA MET A 77 17.69 -9.22 11.69
C MET A 77 16.69 -10.22 12.30
N ALA A 78 15.62 -10.56 11.57
CA ALA A 78 14.62 -11.50 12.05
C ALA A 78 15.13 -12.93 12.20
N ILE A 79 15.94 -13.43 11.26
CA ILE A 79 16.53 -14.77 11.38
C ILE A 79 17.62 -14.84 12.47
N GLN A 80 18.23 -13.69 12.81
CA GLN A 80 19.18 -13.56 13.91
C GLN A 80 18.50 -13.39 15.27
N GLY A 81 17.19 -13.17 15.30
CA GLY A 81 16.43 -12.92 16.53
C GLY A 81 16.61 -11.50 17.10
N GLU A 82 17.08 -10.56 16.28
CA GLU A 82 17.34 -9.17 16.69
C GLU A 82 16.11 -8.26 16.58
N ALA A 83 15.16 -8.61 15.71
CA ALA A 83 13.90 -7.90 15.53
C ALA A 83 12.82 -8.83 14.95
N ASP A 84 11.55 -8.44 15.06
CA ASP A 84 10.48 -9.12 14.33
C ASP A 84 10.49 -8.70 12.84
N TYR A 85 10.23 -9.64 11.94
CA TYR A 85 10.06 -9.30 10.52
C TYR A 85 8.75 -8.53 10.30
N ARG A 86 8.77 -7.52 9.41
CA ARG A 86 7.65 -6.59 9.18
C ARG A 86 6.30 -7.22 8.80
N PHE A 87 6.30 -8.49 8.36
CA PHE A 87 5.08 -9.23 8.02
C PHE A 87 5.06 -10.60 8.67
N THR A 88 4.02 -10.86 9.45
CA THR A 88 3.73 -12.19 10.01
C THR A 88 3.36 -13.17 8.91
N ASN A 89 3.48 -14.48 9.19
CA ASN A 89 3.03 -15.50 8.24
C ASN A 89 1.51 -15.44 8.00
N GLN A 90 0.75 -15.04 9.02
CA GLN A 90 -0.69 -14.88 8.91
C GLN A 90 -1.06 -13.78 7.92
N GLU A 91 -0.43 -12.60 7.99
CA GLU A 91 -0.67 -11.50 7.04
C GLU A 91 -0.31 -11.89 5.60
N LYS A 92 0.76 -12.69 5.41
CA LYS A 92 1.13 -13.21 4.08
C LYS A 92 0.05 -14.14 3.51
N ILE A 93 -0.50 -15.03 4.35
CA ILE A 93 -1.58 -15.95 3.96
C ILE A 93 -2.86 -15.16 3.65
N GLU A 94 -3.18 -14.15 4.45
CA GLU A 94 -4.35 -13.28 4.24
C GLU A 94 -4.26 -12.51 2.92
N ASN A 95 -3.07 -12.05 2.52
CA ASN A 95 -2.86 -11.44 1.21
C ASN A 95 -3.20 -12.40 0.06
N VAL A 96 -2.84 -13.69 0.18
CA VAL A 96 -3.21 -14.70 -0.84
C VAL A 96 -4.73 -14.90 -0.85
N ALA A 97 -5.36 -15.02 0.33
CA ALA A 97 -6.81 -15.19 0.43
C ALA A 97 -7.59 -14.00 -0.19
N ILE A 98 -7.06 -12.77 -0.09
CA ILE A 98 -7.64 -11.60 -0.75
C ILE A 98 -7.61 -11.74 -2.28
N LEU A 99 -6.50 -12.20 -2.85
CA LEU A 99 -6.38 -12.41 -4.31
C LEU A 99 -7.34 -13.51 -4.80
N GLU A 100 -7.43 -14.61 -4.07
CA GLU A 100 -8.38 -15.70 -4.38
C GLU A 100 -9.84 -15.23 -4.26
N ALA A 101 -10.14 -14.40 -3.25
CA ALA A 101 -11.47 -13.82 -3.08
C ALA A 101 -11.82 -12.85 -4.21
N MET A 102 -10.85 -12.08 -4.74
CA MET A 102 -11.05 -11.23 -5.91
C MET A 102 -11.40 -12.06 -7.15
N ASP A 103 -10.64 -13.12 -7.43
CA ASP A 103 -10.90 -14.03 -8.56
C ASP A 103 -12.29 -14.67 -8.46
N LYS A 104 -12.66 -15.16 -7.26
CA LYS A 104 -13.99 -15.70 -7.00
C LYS A 104 -15.09 -14.65 -7.16
N SER A 105 -14.87 -13.44 -6.64
CA SER A 105 -15.85 -12.34 -6.76
C SER A 105 -16.11 -11.97 -8.21
N ILE A 106 -15.06 -11.95 -9.05
CA ILE A 106 -15.15 -11.70 -10.49
C ILE A 106 -15.94 -12.81 -11.19
N LYS A 107 -15.63 -14.08 -10.90
CA LYS A 107 -16.32 -15.23 -11.52
C LYS A 107 -17.80 -15.29 -11.15
N ASP A 108 -18.12 -15.09 -9.87
CA ASP A 108 -19.47 -15.27 -9.34
C ASP A 108 -20.31 -14.00 -9.39
N GLN A 109 -19.70 -12.85 -9.69
CA GLN A 109 -20.31 -11.50 -9.65
C GLN A 109 -20.97 -11.20 -8.29
N LYS A 110 -20.33 -11.64 -7.20
CA LYS A 110 -20.85 -11.52 -5.82
C LYS A 110 -19.78 -11.07 -4.85
N TRP A 111 -20.24 -10.55 -3.71
CA TRP A 111 -19.37 -10.27 -2.57
C TRP A 111 -18.83 -11.58 -1.97
N VAL A 112 -17.53 -11.63 -1.72
CA VAL A 112 -16.86 -12.72 -1.01
C VAL A 112 -16.47 -12.21 0.38
N LYS A 113 -16.85 -12.97 1.41
CA LYS A 113 -16.45 -12.71 2.79
C LYS A 113 -15.14 -13.46 3.07
N ILE A 114 -14.21 -12.75 3.69
CA ILE A 114 -12.89 -13.22 4.11
C ILE A 114 -12.79 -13.02 5.62
#